data_AF-A0A4Q6F418-F1
#
_entry.id   AF-A0A4Q6F418-F1
#
_cell.length_a   1.000
_cell.length_b   1.000
_cell.length_c   1.000
_cell.angle_alpha   90.00
_cell.angle_beta   90.00
_cell.angle_gamma   90.00
#
_symmetry.space_group_name_H-M   'P 1'
#
loop_
_entity.id
_entity.type
_entity.pdbx_description
1 polymer ?
#
loop_
_entity_poly.entity_id
_entity_poly.type
_entity_poly.pdbx_seq_one_letter_code
_entity_poly.pdbx_strand_id
1 'polypeptide(L)'
;MKLSQCQKLIDAMIAECGRSMRSLRAPRHPKPYFVSYLVRDSRAISLGARYGSLYLDKNEHRRACYTDFRSIPTPMLFAFPFGD
;
A
#
# COMPACT_ATOMS: atom_id res chain seq x y z
N MET A 1 -2.57 -1.36 -16.77
CA MET A 1 -1.16 -1.70 -16.43
C MET A 1 -0.80 -2.97 -17.19
N LYS A 2 0.42 -3.11 -17.72
CA LYS A 2 0.85 -4.39 -18.32
C LYS A 2 0.99 -5.44 -17.20
N LEU A 3 0.53 -6.67 -17.40
CA LEU A 3 0.55 -7.75 -16.39
C LEU A 3 1.94 -7.94 -15.76
N SER A 4 3.00 -7.82 -16.57
CA SER A 4 4.39 -7.92 -16.10
C SER A 4 4.81 -6.80 -15.14
N GLN A 5 4.23 -5.60 -15.26
CA GLN A 5 4.49 -4.49 -14.34
C GLN A 5 3.72 -4.65 -13.03
N CYS A 6 2.51 -5.24 -13.08
CA CYS A 6 1.75 -5.57 -11.87
C CYS A 6 2.54 -6.56 -11.00
N GLN A 7 3.09 -7.61 -11.62
CA GLN A 7 3.83 -8.63 -10.91
C GLN A 7 5.06 -8.04 -10.19
N LYS A 8 5.87 -7.25 -10.91
CA LYS A 8 7.04 -6.58 -10.32
C LYS A 8 6.68 -5.67 -9.14
N LEU A 9 5.54 -4.97 -9.22
CA LEU A 9 5.07 -4.12 -8.15
C LEU A 9 4.64 -4.94 -6.93
N ILE A 10 3.91 -6.03 -7.14
CA ILE A 10 3.50 -6.95 -6.07
C ILE A 10 4.73 -7.54 -5.38
N ASP A 11 5.71 -8.00 -6.15
CA ASP A 11 6.94 -8.59 -5.61
C ASP A 11 7.72 -7.56 -4.76
N ALA A 12 7.81 -6.31 -5.22
CA ALA A 12 8.43 -5.23 -4.47
C ALA A 12 7.65 -4.91 -3.18
N MET A 13 6.32 -4.89 -3.23
CA MET A 13 5.47 -4.67 -2.04
C MET A 13 5.63 -5.79 -1.01
N ILE A 14 5.74 -7.04 -1.45
CA ILE A 14 5.99 -8.20 -0.58
C ILE A 14 7.36 -8.08 0.09
N ALA A 15 8.39 -7.74 -0.69
CA ALA A 15 9.74 -7.57 -0.17
C ALA A 15 9.83 -6.45 0.88
N GLU A 16 9.22 -5.30 0.60
CA GLU A 16 9.16 -4.17 1.53
C GLU A 16 8.30 -4.46 2.77
N CYS A 17 7.20 -5.20 2.62
CA CYS A 17 6.41 -5.64 3.77
C CYS A 17 7.21 -6.55 4.69
N GLY A 18 7.92 -7.54 4.13
CA GLY A 18 8.82 -8.39 4.91
C GLY A 18 9.95 -7.60 5.58
N ARG A 19 10.52 -6.62 4.89
CA ARG A 19 11.57 -5.75 5.43
C ARG A 19 11.05 -4.89 6.59
N SER A 20 9.89 -4.28 6.42
CA SER A 20 9.24 -3.43 7.41
C SER A 20 8.84 -4.24 8.63
N MET A 21 8.26 -5.43 8.45
CA MET A 21 7.99 -6.33 9.58
C MET A 21 9.25 -6.71 10.35
N ARG A 22 10.41 -6.89 9.72
CA ARG A 22 11.65 -7.25 10.44
C ARG A 22 12.31 -6.07 11.16
N SER A 23 12.35 -4.90 10.51
CA SER A 23 13.20 -3.78 10.92
C SER A 23 12.47 -2.63 11.59
N LEU A 24 11.15 -2.53 11.46
CA LEU A 24 10.39 -1.40 11.98
C LEU A 24 10.28 -1.50 13.51
N ARG A 25 11.24 -0.88 14.19
CA ARG A 25 11.26 -0.70 15.64
C ARG A 25 11.25 0.80 15.90
N ALA A 26 10.15 1.32 16.42
CA ALA A 26 10.14 2.66 16.96
C ALA A 26 10.73 2.63 18.39
N PRO A 27 11.59 3.59 18.78
CA PRO A 27 12.10 3.67 20.14
C PRO A 27 10.92 3.70 21.13
N ARG A 28 10.95 2.82 22.14
CA ARG A 28 9.88 2.63 23.16
C ARG A 28 8.58 1.97 22.70
N HIS A 29 8.47 1.49 21.46
CA HIS A 29 7.30 0.72 21.02
C HIS A 29 7.66 -0.71 20.65
N PRO A 30 6.81 -1.69 21.00
CA PRO A 30 7.00 -3.06 20.57
C PRO A 30 6.91 -3.16 19.05
N LYS A 31 7.56 -4.20 18.52
CA LYS A 31 7.50 -4.53 17.09
C LYS A 31 6.03 -4.60 16.65
N PRO A 32 5.64 -3.94 15.53
CA PRO A 32 4.30 -4.08 14.99
C PRO A 32 4.06 -5.55 14.62
N TYR A 33 2.92 -6.08 15.04
CA TYR A 33 2.55 -7.47 14.78
C TYR A 33 1.82 -7.64 13.44
N PHE A 34 1.35 -6.52 12.88
CA PHE A 34 0.65 -6.48 11.60
C PHE A 34 1.09 -5.25 10.81
N VAL A 35 1.44 -5.45 9.55
CA VAL A 35 1.71 -4.41 8.56
C VAL A 35 1.03 -4.84 7.25
N SER A 36 0.21 -3.97 6.67
CA SER A 36 -0.40 -4.18 5.36
C SER A 36 -0.11 -3.01 4.43
N TYR A 37 0.02 -3.33 3.14
CA TYR A 37 0.14 -2.34 2.08
C TYR A 37 -1.01 -2.53 1.09
N LEU A 38 -1.73 -1.46 0.79
CA LEU A 38 -2.80 -1.44 -0.20
C LEU A 38 -2.46 -0.40 -1.27
N VAL A 39 -2.29 -0.86 -2.52
CA VAL A 39 -2.09 0.04 -3.65
C VAL A 39 -3.36 0.09 -4.50
N ARG A 40 -3.86 1.29 -4.74
CA ARG A 40 -4.97 1.58 -5.66
C ARG A 40 -4.42 2.25 -6.91
N ASP A 41 -4.55 1.57 -8.05
CA ASP A 41 -4.18 2.10 -9.37
C ASP A 41 -5.46 2.44 -10.14
N SER A 42 -5.67 3.72 -10.47
CA SER A 42 -6.86 4.21 -11.18
C SER A 42 -6.48 4.94 -12.46
N ARG A 43 -7.12 4.57 -13.58
CA ARG A 43 -7.06 5.30 -14.84
C ARG A 43 -8.43 5.84 -15.20
N ALA A 44 -8.49 7.10 -15.55
CA ALA A 44 -9.66 7.76 -16.09
C ALA A 44 -9.34 8.33 -17.46
N ILE A 45 -10.20 8.06 -18.42
CA ILE A 45 -10.13 8.64 -19.77
C ILE A 45 -11.42 9.44 -19.94
N SER A 46 -11.30 10.72 -20.24
CA SER A 46 -12.43 11.63 -20.45
C SER A 46 -12.34 12.20 -21.86
N LEU A 47 -13.32 11.86 -22.68
CA LEU A 47 -13.46 12.34 -24.05
C LEU A 47 -14.70 13.24 -24.13
N GLY A 48 -14.56 14.41 -24.76
CA GLY A 48 -15.66 15.33 -25.03
C GLY A 48 -15.61 15.75 -26.49
N ALA A 49 -16.72 15.55 -27.20
CA ALA A 49 -16.88 15.91 -28.60
C ALA A 49 -18.19 16.67 -28.84
N ARG A 50 -18.16 17.67 -29.72
CA ARG A 50 -19.34 18.49 -30.12
C ARG A 50 -19.21 18.93 -31.57
N TYR A 51 -20.32 18.88 -32.31
CA TYR A 51 -20.39 19.26 -33.74
C TYR A 51 -19.30 18.62 -34.62
N GLY A 52 -18.95 17.36 -34.36
CA GLY A 52 -17.88 16.66 -35.11
C GLY A 52 -16.46 17.07 -34.72
N SER A 53 -16.28 17.97 -33.75
CA SER A 53 -14.97 18.32 -33.18
C SER A 53 -14.74 17.63 -31.83
N LEU A 54 -13.53 17.10 -31.62
CA LEU A 54 -13.07 16.61 -30.32
C LEU A 54 -12.48 17.82 -29.56
N TYR A 55 -13.08 18.19 -28.43
CA TYR A 55 -12.67 19.37 -27.65
C TYR A 55 -12.09 19.02 -26.28
N LEU A 56 -12.28 17.78 -25.80
CA LEU A 56 -11.68 17.28 -24.58
C LEU A 56 -11.12 15.88 -24.84
N ASP A 57 -9.83 15.74 -24.59
CA ASP A 57 -9.16 14.44 -24.47
C ASP A 57 -8.25 14.51 -23.25
N LYS A 58 -8.73 13.94 -22.15
CA LYS A 58 -8.02 13.92 -20.87
C LYS A 58 -7.76 12.49 -20.46
N ASN A 59 -6.50 12.18 -20.23
CA ASN A 59 -6.08 10.92 -19.64
C ASN A 59 -5.48 11.21 -18.26
N GLU A 60 -6.09 10.67 -17.22
CA GLU A 60 -5.67 10.81 -15.85
C GLU A 60 -5.27 9.45 -15.29
N HIS A 61 -4.05 9.36 -14.78
CA HIS A 61 -3.51 8.17 -14.14
C HIS A 61 -3.10 8.52 -12.73
N ARG A 62 -3.80 7.95 -11.74
CA ARG A 62 -3.55 8.18 -10.32
C ARG A 62 -3.22 6.88 -9.59
N ARG A 63 -2.22 6.94 -8.71
CA ARG A 63 -1.80 5.84 -7.83
C ARG A 63 -1.78 6.33 -6.40
N ALA A 64 -2.40 5.55 -5.51
CA ALA A 64 -2.36 5.79 -4.07
C ALA A 64 -1.87 4.52 -3.36
N CYS A 65 -0.98 4.70 -2.38
CA CYS A 65 -0.50 3.64 -1.51
C CYS A 65 -0.94 3.96 -0.09
N TYR A 66 -1.57 2.98 0.56
CA TYR A 66 -1.98 3.05 1.95
C TYR A 66 -1.20 2.00 2.73
N THR A 67 -0.79 2.36 3.94
CA THR A 67 -0.06 1.48 4.84
C THR A 67 -0.78 1.47 6.17
N ASP A 68 -1.30 0.31 6.56
CA ASP A 68 -1.84 0.11 7.89
C ASP A 68 -0.81 -0.67 8.72
N PHE A 69 -0.57 -0.20 9.93
CA PHE A 69 0.24 -0.92 10.90
C PHE A 69 -0.50 -1.00 12.22
N ARG A 70 -0.38 -2.13 12.92
CA ARG A 70 -0.93 -2.30 14.26
C ARG A 70 0.14 -2.79 15.21
N SER A 71 0.26 -2.10 16.34
CA SER A 71 1.11 -2.46 17.46
C SER A 71 0.26 -2.93 18.65
N ILE A 72 0.73 -3.94 19.38
CA ILE A 72 0.11 -4.30 20.67
C ILE A 72 0.40 -3.14 21.63
N PRO A 73 -0.60 -2.59 22.32
CA PRO A 73 -0.37 -1.58 23.35
C PRO A 73 0.48 -2.18 24.48
N THR A 74 1.51 -1.45 24.90
CA THR A 74 2.47 -1.84 25.95
C THR A 74 1.87 -2.40 27.26
N PRO A 75 0.69 -1.98 27.78
CA PRO A 75 0.10 -2.64 28.95
C PRO A 75 -0.40 -4.08 28.71
N MET A 76 -0.67 -4.47 27.46
CA MET A 76 -1.18 -5.82 27.12
C MET A 76 -0.05 -6.83 26.84
N LEU A 77 1.19 -6.35 26.65
CA LEU A 77 2.37 -7.20 26.42
C LEU A 77 2.72 -8.08 27.62
N PHE A 78 2.30 -7.70 28.83
CA PHE A 78 2.47 -8.50 30.04
C PHE A 78 1.38 -9.58 30.22
N ALA A 79 0.29 -9.54 29.44
CA ALA A 79 -0.84 -10.47 29.59
C ALA A 79 -0.73 -11.72 28.70
N PHE A 80 0.16 -11.71 27.70
CA PHE A 80 0.42 -12.86 26.83
C PHE A 80 1.90 -13.25 26.96
N PRO A 81 2.23 -14.36 27.63
CA PRO A 81 3.58 -14.89 27.57
C PRO A 81 3.76 -15.47 26.17
N PHE A 82 4.51 -14.78 25.31
CA PHE A 82 5.07 -15.43 24.13
C PHE A 82 6.10 -16.44 24.65
N GLY A 83 5.71 -17.71 24.70
CA GLY A 83 6.61 -18.84 24.91
C GLY A 83 7.59 -18.96 23.74
N ASP A 84 8.74 -19.55 24.06
CA ASP A 84 10.01 -19.60 23.30
C ASP A 84 9.89 -19.97 21.81
#